data_AF-A0A143XF27-F1
#
_entry.id   AF-A0A143XF27-F1
#
_cell.length_a   1.000
_cell.length_b   1.000
_cell.length_c   1.000
_cell.angle_alpha   90.00
_cell.angle_beta   90.00
_cell.angle_gamma   90.00
#
_symmetry.space_group_name_H-M   'P 1'
#
loop_
_entity.id
_entity.type
_entity.pdbx_description
1 polymer ?
#
loop_
_entity_poly.entity_id
_entity_poly.type
_entity_poly.pdbx_seq_one_letter_code
_entity_poly.pdbx_strand_id
1 'polypeptide(L)'
;MENNTSAAQEQLVRQSESSVSHPNPEAASKPVRSAAKMPESPAPAAANAACRLSGADRRAVGGPECDTEYEPYSDAEHEPDGGPLLESDRGPECGPENCTAPGVSSGPDRIVETVAPRQPAPESLFETGMARQSAPEPTSGAAGDGARYDADEAAEIVRWLTQGLFDPEYILLFGKLAGGTPFSDPKAYDLMLVVRERPVYDWVQVKRYLRYQMPVRHRKIRYMNLYVLPLSYVESHNTPFLYFSHREGILLYCKDRHYFRRPKSCNFAAAYADARLYYDTFADMGMFYLERANTEYAEGYNLRPAALFTAQAAVYFYHMLFYVYHGCEFGIHDPVAMHERMRTLSSELMLLFDDDRTERLFTPSRLRGFIRRAAYDVRFTVDPAELETHMDRVERMGGIVQRLCELRLERYRDLAARHGAEPLSR
;
A
#
# COMPACT_ATOMS: atom_id res chain seq x y z
N MET A 1 19.18 37.25 39.70
CA MET A 1 19.50 37.59 41.09
C MET A 1 19.67 39.10 41.15
N GLU A 2 19.19 39.71 42.24
CA GLU A 2 19.26 41.15 42.60
C GLU A 2 18.22 42.04 41.88
N ASN A 3 17.02 42.26 42.44
CA ASN A 3 16.61 43.08 43.60
C ASN A 3 17.00 44.56 43.52
N ASN A 4 16.02 45.44 43.29
CA ASN A 4 15.43 46.35 44.31
C ASN A 4 14.59 47.45 43.61
N THR A 5 13.26 47.50 43.78
CA THR A 5 12.52 48.34 44.75
C THR A 5 13.08 49.76 44.89
N SER A 6 12.42 50.78 44.30
CA SER A 6 11.23 51.50 44.79
C SER A 6 11.58 52.60 45.80
N ALA A 7 11.28 53.85 45.42
CA ALA A 7 11.19 55.12 46.17
C ALA A 7 11.81 56.23 45.30
N ALA A 8 11.27 57.43 45.10
CA ALA A 8 10.09 58.10 45.61
C ALA A 8 9.84 59.36 44.76
N GLN A 9 8.58 59.79 44.72
CA GLN A 9 8.05 61.18 44.79
C GLN A 9 8.91 62.32 44.20
N GLU A 10 8.45 62.93 43.11
CA GLU A 10 7.56 64.13 43.11
C GLU A 10 8.26 65.44 43.52
N GLN A 11 8.45 66.28 42.51
CA GLN A 11 8.27 67.74 42.45
C GLN A 11 9.48 68.48 41.85
N LEU A 12 9.30 68.99 40.63
CA LEU A 12 9.74 70.35 40.32
C LEU A 12 8.73 71.04 39.40
N VAL A 13 8.32 72.22 39.86
CA VAL A 13 7.30 73.13 39.35
C VAL A 13 7.89 74.03 38.25
N ARG A 14 7.00 74.64 37.46
CA ARG A 14 7.12 75.85 36.59
C ARG A 14 7.27 75.51 35.09
N GLN A 15 6.49 76.07 34.16
CA GLN A 15 5.90 77.41 34.13
C GLN A 15 4.85 77.56 32.98
N SER A 16 3.85 78.41 33.21
CA SER A 16 3.19 79.36 32.28
C SER A 16 2.50 78.88 30.98
N GLU A 17 1.16 78.90 31.04
CA GLU A 17 0.21 79.62 30.18
C GLU A 17 0.57 79.97 28.72
N SER A 18 -0.25 79.50 27.76
CA SER A 18 -0.92 80.40 26.80
C SER A 18 -2.17 79.77 26.17
N SER A 19 -3.28 80.54 26.22
CA SER A 19 -4.42 80.62 25.27
C SER A 19 -5.26 79.37 24.95
N VAL A 20 -6.48 79.21 25.49
CA VAL A 20 -7.80 79.70 24.97
C VAL A 20 -8.18 78.93 23.67
N SER A 21 -9.20 78.06 23.58
CA SER A 21 -10.63 78.20 23.90
C SER A 21 -11.39 76.88 23.62
N HIS A 22 -12.46 76.60 24.36
CA HIS A 22 -13.57 75.70 23.97
C HIS A 22 -14.86 76.53 23.93
N PRO A 23 -15.82 76.23 23.02
CA PRO A 23 -16.97 75.37 23.39
C PRO A 23 -17.44 74.43 22.22
N ASN A 24 -17.69 73.13 22.46
CA ASN A 24 -18.99 72.44 22.76
C ASN A 24 -19.92 72.25 21.52
N PRO A 25 -20.94 71.35 21.51
CA PRO A 25 -21.03 69.88 21.68
C PRO A 25 -21.77 69.17 20.49
N GLU A 26 -22.17 67.91 20.67
CA GLU A 26 -23.06 67.05 19.83
C GLU A 26 -22.41 66.41 18.57
N ALA A 27 -22.62 65.15 18.21
CA ALA A 27 -23.62 64.16 18.58
C ALA A 27 -23.04 62.73 18.44
N ALA A 28 -23.60 61.82 19.23
CA ALA A 28 -23.38 60.39 19.13
C ALA A 28 -23.74 59.83 17.74
N SER A 29 -22.89 58.98 17.18
CA SER A 29 -23.28 58.04 16.12
C SER A 29 -22.43 56.77 16.18
N LYS A 30 -23.15 55.65 16.22
CA LYS A 30 -22.71 54.25 16.33
C LYS A 30 -21.71 53.86 15.23
N PRO A 31 -20.78 52.91 15.47
CA PRO A 31 -20.07 52.29 14.36
C PRO A 31 -20.97 51.24 13.68
N VAL A 32 -21.14 51.44 12.38
CA VAL A 32 -21.83 50.59 11.43
C VAL A 32 -21.06 49.27 11.26
N ARG A 33 -21.76 48.14 11.38
CA ARG A 33 -21.31 46.82 10.92
C ARG A 33 -21.09 46.87 9.40
N SER A 34 -19.85 46.75 8.97
CA SER A 34 -19.55 46.34 7.60
C SER A 34 -19.66 44.81 7.54
N ALA A 35 -20.73 44.32 6.92
CA ALA A 35 -20.89 42.94 6.54
C ALA A 35 -19.94 42.65 5.37
N ALA A 36 -18.79 42.04 5.65
CA ALA A 36 -17.98 41.43 4.61
C ALA A 36 -18.77 40.24 4.03
N LYS A 37 -19.04 40.33 2.73
CA LYS A 37 -19.75 39.35 1.92
C LYS A 37 -18.95 38.04 1.90
N MET A 38 -19.44 37.02 2.60
CA MET A 38 -19.00 35.62 2.46
C MET A 38 -19.17 35.21 0.99
N PRO A 39 -18.20 34.56 0.34
CA PRO A 39 -18.46 33.87 -0.91
C PRO A 39 -19.37 32.67 -0.61
N GLU A 40 -20.45 32.55 -1.38
CA GLU A 40 -21.38 31.43 -1.31
C GLU A 40 -20.64 30.09 -1.51
N SER A 41 -20.91 29.15 -0.60
CA SER A 41 -20.49 27.76 -0.70
C SER A 41 -21.18 27.09 -1.88
N PRO A 42 -20.46 26.41 -2.78
CA PRO A 42 -21.07 25.38 -3.61
C PRO A 42 -21.12 24.07 -2.82
N ALA A 43 -22.31 23.49 -2.73
CA ALA A 43 -22.54 22.10 -2.33
C ALA A 43 -21.70 21.12 -3.18
N PRO A 44 -21.37 19.91 -2.69
CA PRO A 44 -20.36 19.06 -3.31
C PRO A 44 -20.91 18.43 -4.60
N ALA A 45 -20.56 19.03 -5.73
CA ALA A 45 -20.65 18.38 -7.02
C ALA A 45 -19.45 17.44 -7.17
N ALA A 46 -19.74 16.18 -7.49
CA ALA A 46 -18.79 15.12 -7.78
C ALA A 46 -17.58 15.62 -8.59
N ALA A 47 -16.37 15.37 -8.08
CA ALA A 47 -15.13 15.64 -8.78
C ALA A 47 -14.91 14.65 -9.92
N ASN A 48 -15.65 14.84 -11.02
CA ASN A 48 -15.26 14.43 -12.35
C ASN A 48 -14.95 15.72 -13.13
N ALA A 49 -13.69 16.15 -13.07
CA ALA A 49 -13.19 17.23 -13.91
C ALA A 49 -11.80 16.86 -14.41
N ALA A 50 -11.80 16.22 -15.58
CA ALA A 50 -10.63 16.02 -16.43
C ALA A 50 -9.91 17.36 -16.66
N CYS A 51 -8.60 17.36 -16.36
CA CYS A 51 -7.72 18.47 -16.68
C CYS A 51 -7.54 18.52 -18.21
N ARG A 52 -8.10 19.54 -18.87
CA ARG A 52 -7.87 19.83 -20.29
C ARG A 52 -6.49 20.47 -20.44
N LEU A 53 -5.49 19.67 -20.79
CA LEU A 53 -4.24 20.16 -21.36
C LEU A 53 -4.40 20.28 -22.88
N SER A 54 -4.04 21.46 -23.40
CA SER A 54 -4.05 21.83 -24.81
C SER A 54 -3.16 20.89 -25.64
N GLY A 55 -3.67 20.49 -26.81
CA GLY A 55 -3.07 19.46 -27.64
C GLY A 55 -1.83 19.91 -28.42
N ALA A 56 -0.80 19.09 -28.35
CA ALA A 56 0.03 18.62 -29.47
C ALA A 56 0.99 17.55 -28.92
N ASP A 57 0.56 16.29 -28.97
CA ASP A 57 1.32 15.02 -28.92
C ASP A 57 0.59 13.96 -28.10
N ARG A 58 -0.46 13.39 -28.71
CA ARG A 58 -1.05 12.11 -28.28
C ARG A 58 -0.72 11.04 -29.31
N ARG A 59 0.44 10.41 -29.16
CA ARG A 59 0.63 9.01 -29.55
C ARG A 59 1.50 8.33 -28.48
N ALA A 60 0.95 7.25 -27.93
CA ALA A 60 1.59 6.26 -27.06
C ALA A 60 1.82 6.65 -25.58
N VAL A 61 0.75 6.95 -24.82
CA VAL A 61 0.69 6.63 -23.39
C VAL A 61 -0.74 6.18 -23.08
N GLY A 62 -0.96 4.88 -23.16
CA GLY A 62 -2.14 4.21 -22.62
C GLY A 62 -1.62 3.09 -21.73
N GLY A 63 -1.40 3.40 -20.45
CA GLY A 63 -1.22 2.37 -19.44
C GLY A 63 -2.56 1.65 -19.23
N PRO A 64 -2.58 0.36 -18.89
CA PRO A 64 -3.82 -0.31 -18.58
C PRO A 64 -4.39 0.28 -17.28
N GLU A 65 -5.63 0.76 -17.34
CA GLU A 65 -6.45 1.03 -16.17
C GLU A 65 -6.49 -0.25 -15.32
N CYS A 66 -5.89 -0.17 -14.13
CA CYS A 66 -6.08 -1.18 -13.08
C CYS A 66 -7.46 -0.98 -12.46
N ASP A 67 -8.51 -1.19 -13.25
CA ASP A 67 -9.89 -1.28 -12.77
C ASP A 67 -10.08 -2.65 -12.12
N THR A 68 -9.50 -2.81 -10.94
CA THR A 68 -10.00 -3.77 -9.95
C THR A 68 -11.07 -3.04 -9.17
N GLU A 69 -12.33 -3.34 -9.46
CA GLU A 69 -13.43 -3.06 -8.53
C GLU A 69 -13.09 -3.74 -7.20
N TYR A 70 -12.59 -2.93 -6.26
CA TYR A 70 -12.30 -3.35 -4.91
C TYR A 70 -13.62 -3.39 -4.15
N GLU A 71 -14.15 -4.59 -3.94
CA GLU A 71 -15.19 -4.81 -2.93
C GLU A 71 -14.61 -4.46 -1.55
N PRO A 72 -15.20 -3.52 -0.80
CA PRO A 72 -14.66 -3.09 0.47
C PRO A 72 -14.61 -4.25 1.48
N TYR A 73 -13.49 -4.31 2.20
CA TYR A 73 -13.24 -5.23 3.31
C TYR A 73 -14.41 -5.22 4.31
N SER A 74 -15.24 -6.27 4.31
CA SER A 74 -16.28 -6.47 5.31
C SER A 74 -15.76 -7.35 6.45
N ASP A 75 -15.06 -6.73 7.40
CA ASP A 75 -14.91 -7.31 8.73
C ASP A 75 -16.24 -7.12 9.47
N ALA A 76 -17.14 -8.09 9.34
CA ALA A 76 -18.20 -8.27 10.32
C ALA A 76 -17.59 -8.88 11.59
N GLU A 77 -16.78 -8.11 12.31
CA GLU A 77 -16.48 -8.42 13.70
C GLU A 77 -17.61 -7.85 14.56
N HIS A 78 -18.38 -8.78 15.13
CA HIS A 78 -19.35 -8.52 16.18
C HIS A 78 -18.58 -8.01 17.40
N GLU A 79 -18.82 -6.77 17.81
CA GLU A 79 -18.38 -6.29 19.13
C GLU A 79 -18.99 -7.19 20.21
N PRO A 80 -18.22 -7.69 21.19
CA PRO A 80 -18.78 -8.46 22.29
C PRO A 80 -19.46 -7.49 23.26
N ASP A 81 -20.79 -7.53 23.28
CA ASP A 81 -21.61 -6.82 24.26
C ASP A 81 -21.31 -7.39 25.66
N GLY A 82 -20.79 -6.53 26.54
CA GLY A 82 -20.38 -6.90 27.89
C GLY A 82 -21.59 -7.01 28.82
N GLY A 83 -22.03 -8.23 29.10
CA GLY A 83 -22.98 -8.54 30.17
C GLY A 83 -22.67 -9.88 30.84
N PRO A 84 -22.65 -9.99 32.18
CA PRO A 84 -22.22 -11.21 32.86
C PRO A 84 -23.32 -12.29 32.86
N LEU A 85 -23.00 -13.48 32.33
CA LEU A 85 -23.79 -14.69 32.52
C LEU A 85 -23.48 -15.31 33.90
N LEU A 86 -24.54 -15.52 34.69
CA LEU A 86 -24.52 -16.38 35.88
C LEU A 86 -24.92 -17.81 35.51
N GLU A 87 -24.22 -18.77 36.12
CA GLU A 87 -24.35 -20.22 35.98
C GLU A 87 -25.64 -20.81 36.56
N SER A 88 -26.12 -21.89 35.94
CA SER A 88 -26.85 -23.08 36.47
C SER A 88 -27.52 -23.76 35.26
N ASP A 89 -27.66 -25.06 35.09
CA ASP A 89 -27.55 -26.22 35.96
C ASP A 89 -27.38 -27.51 35.11
N ARG A 90 -27.08 -28.62 35.78
CA ARG A 90 -26.63 -29.92 35.24
C ARG A 90 -27.72 -30.83 34.61
N GLY A 91 -27.33 -31.49 33.50
CA GLY A 91 -27.50 -32.95 33.19
C GLY A 91 -28.77 -33.43 32.46
N PRO A 92 -28.85 -34.70 31.99
CA PRO A 92 -27.80 -35.66 31.60
C PRO A 92 -28.03 -36.34 30.20
N GLU A 93 -27.13 -37.28 29.88
CA GLU A 93 -26.86 -38.08 28.68
C GLU A 93 -28.04 -38.74 27.91
N CYS A 94 -27.85 -39.00 26.61
CA CYS A 94 -28.25 -40.24 25.91
C CYS A 94 -27.55 -40.40 24.54
N GLY A 95 -27.10 -41.63 24.24
CA GLY A 95 -26.32 -42.02 23.05
C GLY A 95 -27.13 -42.29 21.76
N PRO A 96 -26.49 -42.88 20.72
CA PRO A 96 -26.94 -42.79 19.34
C PRO A 96 -27.73 -44.02 18.86
N GLU A 97 -28.80 -43.81 18.09
CA GLU A 97 -29.45 -44.87 17.34
C GLU A 97 -29.77 -44.48 15.88
N ASN A 98 -29.51 -45.46 15.02
CA ASN A 98 -29.80 -45.56 13.60
C ASN A 98 -31.20 -45.08 13.19
N CYS A 99 -31.33 -44.56 11.96
CA CYS A 99 -32.50 -44.87 11.14
C CYS A 99 -32.19 -44.81 9.63
N THR A 100 -32.61 -45.89 8.97
CA THR A 100 -32.45 -46.27 7.57
C THR A 100 -33.56 -45.67 6.71
N ALA A 101 -33.33 -45.59 5.39
CA ALA A 101 -34.23 -45.10 4.34
C ALA A 101 -35.56 -45.89 4.19
N PRO A 102 -36.50 -45.37 3.38
CA PRO A 102 -36.86 -46.03 2.11
C PRO A 102 -37.09 -44.99 0.98
N GLY A 103 -37.14 -45.25 -0.33
CA GLY A 103 -37.18 -46.46 -1.15
C GLY A 103 -37.99 -46.20 -2.45
N VAL A 104 -37.33 -46.37 -3.61
CA VAL A 104 -37.81 -46.99 -4.88
C VAL A 104 -38.86 -46.30 -5.81
N SER A 105 -38.47 -46.08 -7.07
CA SER A 105 -39.06 -46.63 -8.35
C SER A 105 -38.37 -45.95 -9.55
N SER A 106 -38.14 -46.47 -10.76
CA SER A 106 -38.06 -47.78 -11.43
C SER A 106 -37.72 -47.45 -12.92
N GLY A 107 -36.80 -48.18 -13.58
CA GLY A 107 -36.24 -47.91 -14.95
C GLY A 107 -37.20 -48.22 -16.13
N PRO A 108 -36.74 -48.65 -17.35
CA PRO A 108 -35.39 -48.95 -17.87
C PRO A 108 -35.06 -48.11 -19.17
N ASP A 109 -33.99 -48.19 -19.96
CA ASP A 109 -33.38 -49.36 -20.59
C ASP A 109 -32.13 -49.00 -21.46
N ARG A 110 -31.29 -50.03 -21.67
CA ARG A 110 -30.33 -50.29 -22.77
C ARG A 110 -28.88 -49.75 -22.79
N ILE A 111 -28.00 -50.73 -22.62
CA ILE A 111 -26.56 -50.84 -22.91
C ILE A 111 -26.31 -51.00 -24.42
N VAL A 112 -25.25 -50.35 -24.97
CA VAL A 112 -24.38 -50.93 -26.01
C VAL A 112 -22.95 -50.40 -25.83
N GLU A 113 -22.02 -51.31 -25.54
CA GLU A 113 -20.56 -51.14 -25.67
C GLU A 113 -20.16 -51.10 -27.16
N THR A 114 -19.23 -50.21 -27.52
CA THR A 114 -18.44 -50.40 -28.75
C THR A 114 -16.96 -50.09 -28.51
N VAL A 115 -16.14 -51.12 -28.79
CA VAL A 115 -14.69 -51.21 -28.65
C VAL A 115 -14.00 -50.96 -30.00
N ALA A 116 -12.97 -50.09 -29.99
CA ALA A 116 -11.75 -50.00 -30.84
C ALA A 116 -11.88 -49.82 -32.39
N PRO A 117 -10.85 -49.34 -33.14
CA PRO A 117 -9.51 -49.93 -33.22
C PRO A 117 -8.30 -48.96 -33.27
N ARG A 118 -7.11 -49.57 -33.10
CA ARG A 118 -5.74 -49.02 -33.21
C ARG A 118 -5.18 -49.08 -34.65
N GLN A 119 -4.26 -48.14 -34.92
CA GLN A 119 -3.06 -48.20 -35.82
C GLN A 119 -3.26 -48.16 -37.36
N PRO A 120 -2.24 -47.75 -38.17
CA PRO A 120 -0.78 -47.75 -37.91
C PRO A 120 0.01 -46.47 -38.31
N ALA A 121 1.31 -46.51 -37.98
CA ALA A 121 2.38 -45.55 -38.30
C ALA A 121 2.86 -45.61 -39.76
N PRO A 122 3.71 -44.65 -40.19
CA PRO A 122 4.73 -44.90 -41.20
C PRO A 122 6.16 -44.63 -40.69
N GLU A 123 7.04 -45.61 -40.92
CA GLU A 123 8.50 -45.48 -41.11
C GLU A 123 8.76 -44.84 -42.51
N SER A 124 9.85 -44.18 -42.91
CA SER A 124 11.25 -44.04 -42.48
C SER A 124 11.92 -42.89 -43.29
N LEU A 125 13.22 -42.68 -43.02
CA LEU A 125 14.26 -42.05 -43.86
C LEU A 125 14.42 -40.53 -43.77
N PHE A 126 15.35 -40.09 -42.92
CA PHE A 126 16.58 -39.41 -43.33
C PHE A 126 17.58 -39.45 -42.17
N GLU A 127 18.61 -40.27 -42.31
CA GLU A 127 19.86 -40.17 -41.55
C GLU A 127 20.67 -38.99 -42.10
N THR A 128 20.93 -38.00 -41.26
CA THR A 128 22.15 -37.21 -41.38
C THR A 128 22.64 -36.85 -39.98
N GLY A 129 23.80 -37.40 -39.63
CA GLY A 129 24.44 -37.16 -38.35
C GLY A 129 24.74 -35.68 -38.12
N MET A 130 24.23 -35.16 -37.01
CA MET A 130 24.89 -34.09 -36.28
C MET A 130 24.97 -34.52 -34.81
N ALA A 131 26.18 -34.48 -34.29
CA ALA A 131 26.52 -34.85 -32.93
C ALA A 131 25.54 -34.21 -31.94
N ARG A 132 24.85 -35.05 -31.16
CA ARG A 132 24.23 -34.63 -29.90
C ARG A 132 25.36 -34.14 -29.00
N GLN A 133 25.58 -32.83 -28.99
CA GLN A 133 26.21 -32.18 -27.86
C GLN A 133 25.26 -32.41 -26.69
N SER A 134 25.66 -33.30 -25.79
CA SER A 134 25.06 -33.49 -24.48
C SER A 134 24.86 -32.11 -23.84
N ALA A 135 23.59 -31.74 -23.68
CA ALA A 135 23.19 -30.55 -22.94
C ALA A 135 23.80 -30.63 -21.54
N PRO A 136 24.39 -29.56 -21.01
CA PRO A 136 24.82 -29.57 -19.62
C PRO A 136 23.55 -29.71 -18.75
N GLU A 137 23.59 -30.69 -17.86
CA GLU A 137 22.68 -30.82 -16.72
C GLU A 137 22.50 -29.47 -16.03
N PRO A 138 21.37 -29.23 -15.34
CA PRO A 138 21.18 -28.02 -14.56
C PRO A 138 22.31 -27.94 -13.54
N THR A 139 23.30 -27.09 -13.82
CA THR A 139 24.27 -26.67 -12.83
C THR A 139 23.45 -26.08 -11.70
N SER A 140 23.36 -26.85 -10.62
CA SER A 140 23.12 -26.35 -9.28
C SER A 140 23.96 -25.09 -9.15
N GLY A 141 23.30 -23.93 -9.23
CA GLY A 141 23.94 -22.65 -9.01
C GLY A 141 24.68 -22.79 -7.69
N ALA A 142 25.99 -22.58 -7.75
CA ALA A 142 26.90 -22.73 -6.64
C ALA A 142 26.25 -22.19 -5.37
N ALA A 143 26.17 -23.05 -4.35
CA ALA A 143 26.00 -22.62 -2.98
C ALA A 143 27.19 -21.72 -2.65
N GLY A 144 27.05 -20.44 -2.97
CA GLY A 144 27.85 -19.37 -2.39
C GLY A 144 27.48 -19.32 -0.92
N ASP A 145 28.45 -19.65 -0.09
CA ASP A 145 28.57 -19.33 1.33
C ASP A 145 27.47 -18.42 1.89
N GLY A 146 26.54 -19.00 2.67
CA GLY A 146 25.50 -18.31 3.44
C GLY A 146 24.23 -17.90 2.67
N ALA A 147 23.31 -18.85 2.42
CA ALA A 147 21.97 -18.54 1.90
C ALA A 147 21.27 -17.48 2.77
N ARG A 148 20.91 -16.34 2.17
CA ARG A 148 20.30 -15.19 2.87
C ARG A 148 18.84 -15.43 3.26
N TYR A 149 18.22 -16.46 2.72
CA TYR A 149 16.87 -16.92 2.99
C TYR A 149 16.85 -18.42 3.28
N ASP A 150 15.79 -18.89 3.92
CA ASP A 150 15.59 -20.31 4.16
C ASP A 150 15.06 -21.00 2.90
N ALA A 151 15.86 -21.92 2.35
CA ALA A 151 15.56 -22.58 1.08
C ALA A 151 14.38 -23.56 1.18
N ASP A 152 14.22 -24.24 2.32
CA ASP A 152 13.13 -25.19 2.56
C ASP A 152 11.80 -24.43 2.69
N GLU A 153 11.79 -23.33 3.44
CA GLU A 153 10.61 -22.46 3.59
C GLU A 153 10.25 -21.80 2.24
N ALA A 154 11.23 -21.36 1.45
CA ALA A 154 10.99 -20.84 0.11
C ALA A 154 10.41 -21.90 -0.84
N ALA A 155 10.93 -23.13 -0.79
CA ALA A 155 10.40 -24.25 -1.57
C ALA A 155 8.96 -24.59 -1.15
N GLU A 156 8.64 -24.51 0.15
CA GLU A 156 7.29 -24.71 0.64
C GLU A 156 6.33 -23.61 0.15
N ILE A 157 6.75 -22.34 0.21
CA ILE A 157 5.98 -21.21 -0.34
C ILE A 157 5.70 -21.44 -1.82
N VAL A 158 6.72 -21.77 -2.61
CA VAL A 158 6.57 -22.10 -4.04
C VAL A 158 5.59 -23.23 -4.24
N ARG A 159 5.70 -24.33 -3.47
CA ARG A 159 4.80 -25.48 -3.55
C ARG A 159 3.34 -25.08 -3.32
N TRP A 160 3.06 -24.20 -2.36
CA TRP A 160 1.68 -23.72 -2.14
C TRP A 160 1.19 -22.82 -3.26
N LEU A 161 2.07 -22.02 -3.86
CA LEU A 161 1.74 -21.09 -4.93
C LEU A 161 1.54 -21.80 -6.30
N THR A 162 2.07 -23.02 -6.48
CA THR A 162 2.00 -23.76 -7.75
C THR A 162 0.98 -24.90 -7.77
N GLN A 163 0.23 -25.14 -6.69
CA GLN A 163 -0.82 -26.18 -6.58
C GLN A 163 -2.08 -25.93 -7.45
N GLY A 164 -1.95 -25.13 -8.52
CA GLY A 164 -3.00 -24.91 -9.53
C GLY A 164 -3.95 -23.75 -9.24
N LEU A 165 -4.01 -23.23 -8.00
CA LEU A 165 -4.88 -22.09 -7.69
C LEU A 165 -4.44 -20.80 -8.40
N PHE A 166 -3.14 -20.55 -8.48
CA PHE A 166 -2.58 -19.31 -9.04
C PHE A 166 -1.87 -19.50 -10.39
N ASP A 167 -1.52 -20.74 -10.75
CA ASP A 167 -0.81 -21.13 -11.99
C ASP A 167 0.23 -20.11 -12.50
N PRO A 168 1.29 -19.81 -11.72
CA PRO A 168 2.29 -18.84 -12.15
C PRO A 168 3.13 -19.38 -13.32
N GLU A 169 3.54 -18.48 -14.20
CA GLU A 169 4.59 -18.73 -15.20
C GLU A 169 5.96 -18.78 -14.55
N TYR A 170 6.23 -17.87 -13.61
CA TYR A 170 7.44 -17.91 -12.80
C TYR A 170 7.26 -17.15 -11.48
N ILE A 171 8.15 -17.44 -10.54
CA ILE A 171 8.22 -16.79 -9.23
C ILE A 171 9.65 -16.29 -9.01
N LEU A 172 9.78 -14.99 -8.72
CA LEU A 172 11.06 -14.37 -8.34
C LEU A 172 11.06 -14.00 -6.87
N LEU A 173 12.15 -14.30 -6.19
CA LEU A 173 12.53 -13.67 -4.94
C LEU A 173 13.42 -12.46 -5.26
N PHE A 174 13.08 -11.29 -4.75
CA PHE A 174 13.90 -10.09 -4.92
C PHE A 174 14.19 -9.44 -3.56
N GLY A 175 14.85 -8.28 -3.58
CA GLY A 175 15.11 -7.52 -2.37
C GLY A 175 16.27 -8.07 -1.52
N LYS A 176 16.18 -7.81 -0.20
CA LYS A 176 17.25 -8.09 0.77
C LYS A 176 17.60 -9.57 0.85
N LEU A 177 16.59 -10.45 0.80
CA LEU A 177 16.77 -11.90 0.86
C LEU A 177 17.39 -12.50 -0.42
N ALA A 178 17.18 -11.86 -1.58
CA ALA A 178 17.86 -12.22 -2.82
C ALA A 178 19.32 -11.74 -2.85
N GLY A 179 19.73 -10.87 -1.92
CA GLY A 179 21.02 -10.20 -1.98
C GLY A 179 21.09 -9.00 -2.90
N GLY A 180 19.95 -8.58 -3.44
CA GLY A 180 19.83 -7.42 -4.30
C GLY A 180 19.66 -6.12 -3.52
N THR A 181 19.27 -5.10 -4.26
CA THR A 181 18.78 -3.81 -3.78
C THR A 181 17.72 -4.05 -2.70
N PRO A 182 17.94 -3.60 -1.45
CA PRO A 182 16.94 -3.71 -0.40
C PRO A 182 15.62 -3.08 -0.85
N PHE A 183 14.55 -3.85 -0.73
CA PHE A 183 13.19 -3.42 -0.98
C PHE A 183 12.45 -3.27 0.35
N SER A 184 12.40 -4.37 1.12
CA SER A 184 12.00 -4.34 2.52
C SER A 184 13.18 -4.13 3.47
N ASP A 185 12.92 -3.41 4.57
CA ASP A 185 13.86 -3.25 5.68
C ASP A 185 13.87 -4.44 6.67
N PRO A 186 12.74 -4.92 7.24
CA PRO A 186 12.75 -6.19 7.96
C PRO A 186 13.05 -7.35 6.99
N LYS A 187 13.49 -8.49 7.53
CA LYS A 187 13.60 -9.73 6.73
C LYS A 187 12.20 -10.12 6.26
N ALA A 188 11.99 -10.08 4.95
CA ALA A 188 10.73 -10.42 4.30
C ALA A 188 10.98 -11.14 2.97
N TYR A 189 10.13 -12.11 2.65
CA TYR A 189 10.08 -12.67 1.30
C TYR A 189 9.38 -11.68 0.38
N ASP A 190 10.15 -10.88 -0.34
CA ASP A 190 9.67 -10.02 -1.41
C ASP A 190 9.55 -10.86 -2.69
N LEU A 191 8.32 -11.25 -3.05
CA LEU A 191 8.03 -12.21 -4.12
C LEU A 191 7.24 -11.58 -5.26
N MET A 192 7.69 -11.83 -6.48
CA MET A 192 6.96 -11.51 -7.70
C MET A 192 6.42 -12.79 -8.31
N LEU A 193 5.10 -12.90 -8.32
CA LEU A 193 4.33 -13.95 -8.95
C LEU A 193 3.88 -13.48 -10.33
N VAL A 194 4.43 -14.06 -11.39
CA VAL A 194 4.04 -13.70 -12.75
C VAL A 194 3.11 -14.75 -13.30
N VAL A 195 1.92 -14.33 -13.73
CA VAL A 195 0.85 -15.19 -14.27
C VAL A 195 0.63 -14.88 -15.75
N ARG A 196 0.06 -15.82 -16.52
CA ARG A 196 -0.08 -15.66 -17.98
C ARG A 196 -0.94 -14.46 -18.36
N GLU A 197 -2.16 -14.47 -17.87
CA GLU A 197 -3.20 -13.50 -18.18
C GLU A 197 -3.48 -12.63 -16.95
N ARG A 198 -4.57 -11.86 -17.00
CA ARG A 198 -5.01 -11.07 -15.86
C ARG A 198 -5.16 -11.96 -14.62
N PRO A 199 -4.58 -11.58 -13.47
CA PRO A 199 -4.67 -12.39 -12.27
C PRO A 199 -6.12 -12.54 -11.83
N VAL A 200 -6.57 -13.79 -11.71
CA VAL A 200 -7.86 -14.13 -11.09
C VAL A 200 -7.83 -13.82 -9.59
N TYR A 201 -6.66 -13.96 -8.98
CA TYR A 201 -6.43 -13.68 -7.57
C TYR A 201 -5.44 -12.54 -7.38
N ASP A 202 -5.85 -11.53 -6.64
CA ASP A 202 -4.97 -10.45 -6.22
C ASP A 202 -4.04 -10.87 -5.08
N TRP A 203 -3.11 -9.98 -4.77
CA TRP A 203 -2.14 -10.18 -3.70
C TRP A 203 -2.76 -10.38 -2.31
N VAL A 204 -3.93 -9.81 -2.02
CA VAL A 204 -4.61 -9.95 -0.72
C VAL A 204 -5.09 -11.38 -0.58
N GLN A 205 -5.71 -11.90 -1.63
CA GLN A 205 -6.21 -13.27 -1.71
C GLN A 205 -5.05 -14.28 -1.64
N VAL A 206 -3.96 -14.06 -2.39
CA VAL A 206 -2.77 -14.93 -2.32
C VAL A 206 -2.13 -14.89 -0.92
N LYS A 207 -2.00 -13.70 -0.33
CA LYS A 207 -1.44 -13.54 1.02
C LYS A 207 -2.30 -14.22 2.08
N ARG A 208 -3.63 -14.12 1.97
CA ARG A 208 -4.59 -14.80 2.84
C ARG A 208 -4.47 -16.32 2.71
N TYR A 209 -4.39 -16.83 1.49
CA TYR A 209 -4.18 -18.26 1.23
C TYR A 209 -2.89 -18.77 1.88
N LEU A 210 -1.76 -18.08 1.68
CA LEU A 210 -0.50 -18.46 2.33
C LEU A 210 -0.55 -18.33 3.85
N ARG A 211 -1.30 -17.37 4.41
CA ARG A 211 -1.52 -17.26 5.86
C ARG A 211 -2.29 -18.46 6.42
N TYR A 212 -3.20 -19.04 5.64
CA TYR A 212 -3.93 -20.25 6.02
C TYR A 212 -3.04 -21.50 5.91
N GLN A 213 -2.35 -21.68 4.78
CA GLN A 213 -1.54 -22.88 4.54
C GLN A 213 -0.25 -22.90 5.37
N MET A 214 0.35 -21.73 5.60
CA MET A 214 1.57 -21.55 6.38
C MET A 214 1.33 -20.47 7.43
N PRO A 215 0.72 -20.75 8.59
CA PRO A 215 0.51 -19.75 9.64
C PRO A 215 1.82 -19.10 10.10
N VAL A 216 1.78 -17.81 10.47
CA VAL A 216 2.98 -17.01 10.85
C VAL A 216 3.80 -17.69 11.95
N ARG A 217 3.15 -18.38 12.90
CA ARG A 217 3.81 -19.11 13.99
C ARG A 217 4.70 -20.27 13.54
N HIS A 218 4.51 -20.78 12.33
CA HIS A 218 5.29 -21.89 11.75
C HIS A 218 6.39 -21.41 10.81
N ARG A 219 6.47 -20.09 10.55
CA ARG A 219 7.44 -19.49 9.62
C ARG A 219 8.70 -19.06 10.36
N LYS A 220 9.87 -19.21 9.73
CA LYS A 220 11.11 -18.62 10.27
C LYS A 220 11.18 -17.14 9.89
N ILE A 221 10.72 -16.78 8.70
CA ILE A 221 10.58 -15.38 8.27
C ILE A 221 9.10 -15.01 8.23
N ARG A 222 8.70 -14.11 9.13
CA ARG A 222 7.28 -13.79 9.34
C ARG A 222 6.63 -13.05 8.16
N TYR A 223 7.38 -12.16 7.53
CA TYR A 223 6.85 -11.19 6.57
C TYR A 223 7.02 -11.66 5.13
N MET A 224 5.99 -11.41 4.32
CA MET A 224 5.99 -11.68 2.89
C MET A 224 5.26 -10.57 2.16
N ASN A 225 5.85 -10.10 1.06
CA ASN A 225 5.24 -9.16 0.14
C ASN A 225 5.05 -9.85 -1.20
N LEU A 226 3.80 -9.89 -1.67
CA LEU A 226 3.42 -10.58 -2.89
C LEU A 226 3.02 -9.58 -3.95
N TYR A 227 3.65 -9.69 -5.12
CA TYR A 227 3.32 -8.92 -6.31
C TYR A 227 2.83 -9.88 -7.36
N VAL A 228 1.52 -9.88 -7.61
CA VAL A 228 0.92 -10.72 -8.65
C VAL A 228 0.75 -9.87 -9.90
N LEU A 229 1.49 -10.19 -10.95
CA LEU A 229 1.56 -9.39 -12.18
C LEU A 229 1.30 -10.27 -13.41
N PRO A 230 0.54 -9.79 -14.41
CA PRO A 230 0.41 -10.49 -15.67
C PRO A 230 1.72 -10.40 -16.46
N LEU A 231 2.04 -11.46 -17.21
CA LEU A 231 3.25 -11.56 -18.03
C LEU A 231 3.34 -10.39 -19.02
N SER A 232 2.21 -10.01 -19.62
CA SER A 232 2.11 -8.88 -20.54
C SER A 232 2.51 -7.55 -19.90
N TYR A 233 2.12 -7.29 -18.65
CA TYR A 233 2.54 -6.10 -17.92
C TYR A 233 4.04 -6.11 -17.70
N VAL A 234 4.56 -7.24 -17.22
CA VAL A 234 5.99 -7.38 -16.97
C VAL A 234 6.76 -7.13 -18.26
N GLU A 235 6.37 -7.74 -19.38
CA GLU A 235 7.00 -7.58 -20.72
C GLU A 235 6.94 -6.16 -21.29
N SER A 236 5.86 -5.42 -21.04
CA SER A 236 5.65 -4.08 -21.60
C SER A 236 6.22 -2.94 -20.76
N HIS A 237 6.56 -3.17 -19.50
CA HIS A 237 7.01 -2.12 -18.57
C HIS A 237 8.46 -2.30 -18.14
N ASN A 238 9.13 -1.16 -17.96
CA ASN A 238 10.55 -1.06 -17.61
C ASN A 238 10.76 -0.20 -16.36
N THR A 239 9.90 -0.36 -15.35
CA THR A 239 10.00 0.40 -14.10
C THR A 239 11.24 -0.02 -13.29
N PRO A 240 11.78 0.85 -12.42
CA PRO A 240 12.85 0.48 -11.50
C PRO A 240 12.53 -0.77 -10.67
N PHE A 241 11.28 -0.93 -10.25
CA PHE A 241 10.81 -2.10 -9.50
C PHE A 241 10.98 -3.41 -10.28
N LEU A 242 10.51 -3.45 -11.54
CA LEU A 242 10.69 -4.62 -12.41
C LEU A 242 12.17 -4.86 -12.73
N TYR A 243 12.93 -3.78 -12.94
CA TYR A 243 14.36 -3.86 -13.19
C TYR A 243 15.12 -4.54 -12.05
N PHE A 244 14.98 -4.06 -10.81
CA PHE A 244 15.67 -4.67 -9.67
C PHE A 244 15.23 -6.11 -9.46
N SER A 245 13.94 -6.39 -9.60
CA SER A 245 13.38 -7.74 -9.43
C SER A 245 13.95 -8.73 -10.44
N HIS A 246 14.04 -8.36 -11.72
CA HIS A 246 14.59 -9.25 -12.76
C HIS A 246 16.11 -9.32 -12.77
N ARG A 247 16.80 -8.19 -12.56
CA ARG A 247 18.27 -8.12 -12.64
C ARG A 247 18.92 -8.79 -11.44
N GLU A 248 18.40 -8.53 -10.25
CA GLU A 248 19.02 -8.92 -8.98
C GLU A 248 18.26 -10.05 -8.27
N GLY A 249 17.04 -10.38 -8.71
CA GLY A 249 16.24 -11.44 -8.11
C GLY A 249 16.72 -12.85 -8.44
N ILE A 250 16.32 -13.78 -7.57
CA ILE A 250 16.54 -15.22 -7.68
C ILE A 250 15.27 -15.86 -8.24
N LEU A 251 15.43 -16.67 -9.28
CA LEU A 251 14.33 -17.44 -9.87
C LEU A 251 14.04 -18.66 -8.99
N LEU A 252 12.92 -18.63 -8.28
CA LEU A 252 12.50 -19.71 -7.38
C LEU A 252 11.72 -20.80 -8.12
N TYR A 253 10.92 -20.40 -9.11
CA TYR A 253 10.11 -21.30 -9.92
C TYR A 253 9.96 -20.74 -11.32
N CYS A 254 9.89 -21.62 -12.31
CA CYS A 254 9.62 -21.29 -13.70
C CYS A 254 8.93 -22.47 -14.37
N LYS A 255 7.70 -22.27 -14.84
CA LYS A 255 6.89 -23.28 -15.54
C LYS A 255 7.57 -23.71 -16.84
N ASP A 256 8.08 -22.73 -17.58
CA ASP A 256 8.92 -22.96 -18.76
C ASP A 256 9.94 -21.82 -18.92
N ARG A 257 11.19 -22.19 -19.20
CA ARG A 257 12.31 -21.26 -19.35
C ARG A 257 12.06 -20.17 -20.38
N HIS A 258 11.21 -20.38 -21.39
CA HIS A 258 10.95 -19.33 -22.39
C HIS A 258 10.17 -18.13 -21.85
N TYR A 259 9.39 -18.28 -20.76
CA TYR A 259 8.64 -17.19 -20.13
C TYR A 259 9.53 -16.25 -19.31
N PHE A 260 10.70 -16.73 -18.89
CA PHE A 260 11.61 -15.93 -18.07
C PHE A 260 12.83 -15.47 -18.87
N ARG A 261 12.97 -14.15 -19.02
CA ARG A 261 14.13 -13.51 -19.66
C ARG A 261 14.79 -12.51 -18.71
N ARG A 262 16.12 -12.51 -18.66
CA ARG A 262 16.97 -11.49 -18.01
C ARG A 262 17.70 -10.69 -19.10
N PRO A 263 18.01 -9.39 -18.94
CA PRO A 263 17.40 -8.29 -18.19
C PRO A 263 16.62 -7.30 -19.11
N LYS A 264 15.81 -6.42 -18.52
CA LYS A 264 15.21 -5.24 -19.18
C LYS A 264 16.01 -3.99 -18.85
N SER A 265 16.20 -3.07 -19.79
CA SER A 265 16.78 -1.76 -19.51
C SER A 265 15.79 -0.88 -18.77
N CYS A 266 16.26 -0.07 -17.82
CA CYS A 266 15.45 0.93 -17.13
C CYS A 266 16.08 2.31 -17.35
N ASN A 267 15.28 3.26 -17.83
CA ASN A 267 15.73 4.65 -17.91
C ASN A 267 15.58 5.30 -16.52
N PHE A 268 16.63 5.21 -15.72
CA PHE A 268 16.64 5.78 -14.37
C PHE A 268 16.51 7.30 -14.34
N ALA A 269 16.92 8.00 -15.39
CA ALA A 269 16.73 9.46 -15.48
C ALA A 269 15.25 9.81 -15.63
N ALA A 270 14.53 9.11 -16.51
CA ALA A 270 13.07 9.27 -16.64
C ALA A 270 12.34 8.83 -15.36
N ALA A 271 12.68 7.67 -14.81
CA ALA A 271 12.07 7.19 -13.57
C ALA A 271 12.31 8.12 -12.37
N TYR A 272 13.49 8.76 -12.29
CA TYR A 272 13.75 9.81 -11.31
C TYR A 272 12.85 11.02 -11.52
N ALA A 273 12.73 11.52 -12.76
CA ALA A 273 11.90 12.68 -13.07
C ALA A 273 10.43 12.44 -12.73
N ASP A 274 9.89 11.28 -13.14
CA ASP A 274 8.50 10.91 -12.85
C ASP A 274 8.27 10.73 -11.35
N ALA A 275 9.15 10.00 -10.65
CA ALA A 275 9.04 9.80 -9.21
C ALA A 275 9.19 11.12 -8.44
N ARG A 276 10.03 12.04 -8.91
CA ARG A 276 10.21 13.36 -8.30
C ARG A 276 8.97 14.22 -8.45
N LEU A 277 8.36 14.24 -9.64
CA LEU A 277 7.09 14.94 -9.87
C LEU A 277 5.99 14.44 -8.94
N TYR A 278 5.86 13.12 -8.81
CA TYR A 278 4.90 12.50 -7.89
C TYR A 278 5.20 12.84 -6.43
N TYR A 279 6.48 12.81 -6.04
CA TYR A 279 6.93 13.20 -4.70
C TYR A 279 6.53 14.63 -4.38
N ASP A 280 6.96 15.60 -5.20
CA ASP A 280 6.70 17.02 -4.93
C ASP A 280 5.18 17.31 -4.89
N THR A 281 4.41 16.75 -5.82
CA THR A 281 2.96 16.96 -5.88
C THR A 281 2.23 16.44 -4.63
N PHE A 282 2.51 15.20 -4.24
CA PHE A 282 1.72 14.54 -3.18
C PHE A 282 2.31 14.71 -1.78
N ALA A 283 3.60 15.05 -1.65
CA ALA A 283 4.16 15.51 -0.39
C ALA A 283 3.48 16.80 0.07
N ASP A 284 3.34 17.78 -0.83
CA ASP A 284 2.68 19.05 -0.55
C ASP A 284 1.21 18.84 -0.15
N MET A 285 0.49 17.95 -0.86
CA MET A 285 -0.88 17.60 -0.51
C MET A 285 -0.97 16.93 0.87
N GLY A 286 -0.09 15.96 1.17
CA GLY A 286 -0.06 15.31 2.47
C GLY A 286 0.20 16.29 3.62
N MET A 287 1.14 17.22 3.44
CA MET A 287 1.45 18.26 4.42
C MET A 287 0.31 19.27 4.58
N PHE A 288 -0.30 19.70 3.48
CA PHE A 288 -1.45 20.60 3.49
C PHE A 288 -2.61 20.02 4.31
N TYR A 289 -2.98 18.76 4.07
CA TYR A 289 -4.07 18.12 4.83
C TYR A 289 -3.71 17.94 6.30
N LEU A 290 -2.44 17.67 6.62
CA LEU A 290 -1.99 17.58 8.02
C LEU A 290 -2.08 18.93 8.73
N GLU A 291 -1.64 20.02 8.10
CA GLU A 291 -1.77 21.39 8.63
C GLU A 291 -3.24 21.78 8.84
N ARG A 292 -4.10 21.47 7.87
CA ARG A 292 -5.55 21.69 7.98
C ARG A 292 -6.14 20.88 9.13
N ALA A 293 -5.74 19.63 9.31
CA ALA A 293 -6.20 18.81 10.43
C ALA A 293 -5.85 19.43 11.79
N ASN A 294 -4.60 19.89 11.94
CA ASN A 294 -4.12 20.56 13.16
C ASN A 294 -4.87 21.85 13.46
N THR A 295 -5.15 22.65 12.43
CA THR A 295 -5.93 23.89 12.57
C THR A 295 -7.34 23.61 13.09
N GLU A 296 -8.05 22.68 12.45
CA GLU A 296 -9.43 22.33 12.82
C GLU A 296 -9.51 21.68 14.21
N TYR A 297 -8.49 20.91 14.60
CA TYR A 297 -8.40 20.34 15.94
C TYR A 297 -8.20 21.44 17.01
N ALA A 298 -7.27 22.38 16.77
CA ALA A 298 -6.97 23.46 17.70
C ALA A 298 -8.14 24.44 17.89
N GLU A 299 -8.93 24.69 16.85
CA GLU A 299 -10.14 25.51 16.94
C GLU A 299 -11.25 24.85 17.79
N GLY A 300 -11.28 23.51 17.86
CA GLY A 300 -12.08 22.75 18.83
C GLY A 300 -13.60 22.75 18.63
N TYR A 301 -14.14 23.50 17.66
CA TYR A 301 -15.59 23.57 17.41
C TYR A 301 -16.16 22.32 16.75
N ASN A 302 -15.37 21.64 15.91
CA ASN A 302 -15.80 20.47 15.17
C ASN A 302 -14.59 19.57 14.84
N LEU A 303 -14.52 18.39 15.46
CA LEU A 303 -13.42 17.44 15.25
C LEU A 303 -13.56 16.61 13.96
N ARG A 304 -14.71 16.74 13.26
CA ARG A 304 -14.98 15.96 12.05
C ARG A 304 -14.06 16.33 10.88
N PRO A 305 -13.86 17.61 10.52
CA PRO A 305 -12.86 17.99 9.52
C PRO A 305 -11.45 17.54 9.92
N ALA A 306 -11.07 17.69 11.19
CA ALA A 306 -9.77 17.24 11.68
C ALA A 306 -9.55 15.75 11.40
N ALA A 307 -10.48 14.88 11.82
CA ALA A 307 -10.40 13.44 11.56
C ALA A 307 -10.33 13.07 10.07
N LEU A 308 -11.14 13.73 9.22
CA LEU A 308 -11.13 13.51 7.78
C LEU A 308 -9.79 13.90 7.15
N PHE A 309 -9.28 15.07 7.48
CA PHE A 309 -8.02 15.58 6.94
C PHE A 309 -6.81 14.76 7.42
N THR A 310 -6.81 14.29 8.67
CA THR A 310 -5.78 13.35 9.16
C THR A 310 -5.74 12.07 8.32
N ALA A 311 -6.90 11.49 8.01
CA ALA A 311 -6.95 10.28 7.19
C ALA A 311 -6.52 10.54 5.75
N GLN A 312 -6.93 11.67 5.17
CA GLN A 312 -6.54 12.05 3.82
C GLN A 312 -5.03 12.31 3.68
N ALA A 313 -4.41 12.92 4.69
CA ALA A 313 -2.96 13.11 4.73
C ALA A 313 -2.21 11.76 4.66
N ALA A 314 -2.63 10.78 5.46
CA ALA A 314 -2.06 9.43 5.44
C ALA A 314 -2.19 8.75 4.07
N VAL A 315 -3.35 8.89 3.40
CA VAL A 315 -3.57 8.37 2.05
C VAL A 315 -2.57 8.98 1.05
N TYR A 316 -2.34 10.29 1.09
CA TYR A 316 -1.38 10.94 0.19
C TYR A 316 0.06 10.50 0.46
N PHE A 317 0.47 10.39 1.73
CA PHE A 317 1.79 9.88 2.07
C PHE A 317 2.01 8.46 1.55
N TYR A 318 1.03 7.55 1.73
CA TYR A 318 1.12 6.20 1.16
C TYR A 318 1.11 6.20 -0.36
N HIS A 319 0.25 7.00 -0.99
CA HIS A 319 0.15 7.08 -2.44
C HIS A 319 1.49 7.48 -3.08
N MET A 320 2.12 8.51 -2.53
CA MET A 320 3.44 8.96 -2.90
C MET A 320 4.51 7.87 -2.69
N LEU A 321 4.55 7.27 -1.49
CA LEU A 321 5.52 6.22 -1.15
C LEU A 321 5.46 5.06 -2.14
N PHE A 322 4.25 4.62 -2.48
CA PHE A 322 4.06 3.53 -3.41
C PHE A 322 4.64 3.89 -4.78
N TYR A 323 4.28 5.04 -5.34
CA TYR A 323 4.74 5.43 -6.67
C TYR A 323 6.27 5.50 -6.73
N VAL A 324 6.91 6.13 -5.74
CA VAL A 324 8.37 6.27 -5.70
C VAL A 324 9.08 4.91 -5.69
N TYR A 325 8.52 3.89 -5.02
CA TYR A 325 9.13 2.55 -4.96
C TYR A 325 8.80 1.66 -6.17
N HIS A 326 7.63 1.84 -6.79
CA HIS A 326 7.10 0.91 -7.80
C HIS A 326 7.16 1.46 -9.24
N GLY A 327 7.14 2.78 -9.40
CA GLY A 327 7.05 3.45 -10.70
C GLY A 327 5.68 3.31 -11.36
N CYS A 328 4.62 3.12 -10.57
CA CYS A 328 3.24 3.07 -11.02
C CYS A 328 2.30 3.49 -9.89
N GLU A 329 1.07 3.86 -10.26
CA GLU A 329 0.04 4.28 -9.31
C GLU A 329 -0.50 3.11 -8.49
N PHE A 330 -0.89 3.39 -7.24
CA PHE A 330 -1.60 2.45 -6.40
C PHE A 330 -3.11 2.70 -6.52
N GLY A 331 -3.84 1.77 -7.12
CA GLY A 331 -5.28 1.91 -7.36
C GLY A 331 -6.18 1.75 -6.12
N ILE A 332 -5.62 1.50 -4.92
CA ILE A 332 -6.39 1.30 -3.69
C ILE A 332 -6.04 2.42 -2.71
N HIS A 333 -7.04 3.21 -2.29
CA HIS A 333 -6.87 4.31 -1.34
C HIS A 333 -7.43 4.00 0.06
N ASP A 334 -7.52 2.71 0.41
CA ASP A 334 -7.84 2.25 1.76
C ASP A 334 -6.56 2.26 2.64
N PRO A 335 -6.51 3.04 3.74
CA PRO A 335 -5.35 3.13 4.61
C PRO A 335 -4.85 1.78 5.17
N VAL A 336 -5.74 0.81 5.42
CA VAL A 336 -5.37 -0.53 5.89
C VAL A 336 -4.64 -1.30 4.80
N ALA A 337 -5.20 -1.31 3.59
CA ALA A 337 -4.59 -2.01 2.45
C ALA A 337 -3.27 -1.35 2.03
N MET A 338 -3.22 -0.02 2.05
CA MET A 338 -2.02 0.77 1.82
C MET A 338 -0.94 0.44 2.86
N HIS A 339 -1.28 0.51 4.14
CA HIS A 339 -0.34 0.18 5.22
C HIS A 339 0.21 -1.25 5.06
N GLU A 340 -0.66 -2.23 4.84
CA GLU A 340 -0.25 -3.63 4.68
C GLU A 340 0.67 -3.86 3.48
N ARG A 341 0.54 -3.04 2.44
CA ARG A 341 1.39 -3.07 1.25
C ARG A 341 2.76 -2.43 1.48
N MET A 342 2.86 -1.41 2.32
CA MET A 342 4.05 -0.55 2.42
C MET A 342 4.79 -0.63 3.77
N ARG A 343 4.19 -1.24 4.79
CA ARG A 343 4.76 -1.33 6.15
C ARG A 343 6.17 -1.91 6.18
N THR A 344 6.51 -2.85 5.32
CA THR A 344 7.86 -3.46 5.32
C THR A 344 8.91 -2.62 4.61
N LEU A 345 8.55 -1.52 3.93
CA LEU A 345 9.56 -0.63 3.33
C LEU A 345 10.46 0.03 4.39
N SER A 346 9.98 0.09 5.64
CA SER A 346 10.73 0.61 6.79
C SER A 346 10.32 -0.06 8.09
N SER A 347 11.30 -0.47 8.89
CA SER A 347 11.03 -0.94 10.26
C SER A 347 10.40 0.14 11.14
N GLU A 348 10.76 1.42 10.96
CA GLU A 348 10.13 2.54 11.67
C GLU A 348 8.63 2.67 11.31
N LEU A 349 8.30 2.55 10.03
CA LEU A 349 6.92 2.65 9.55
C LEU A 349 6.06 1.48 10.04
N MET A 350 6.64 0.29 10.08
CA MET A 350 6.02 -0.91 10.64
C MET A 350 5.74 -0.71 12.14
N LEU A 351 6.77 -0.37 12.92
CA LEU A 351 6.66 -0.21 14.38
C LEU A 351 5.75 0.95 14.81
N LEU A 352 5.55 1.95 13.95
CA LEU A 352 4.64 3.05 14.21
C LEU A 352 3.17 2.60 14.37
N PHE A 353 2.78 1.53 13.67
CA PHE A 353 1.38 1.05 13.61
C PHE A 353 1.18 -0.39 14.08
N ASP A 354 2.25 -1.20 14.12
CA ASP A 354 2.22 -2.63 14.47
C ASP A 354 2.85 -2.92 15.84
N ASP A 355 2.67 -2.03 16.82
CA ASP A 355 3.17 -2.24 18.19
C ASP A 355 2.20 -3.11 19.01
N ASP A 356 2.72 -3.94 19.91
CA ASP A 356 1.98 -4.87 20.78
C ASP A 356 1.09 -4.15 21.83
N ARG A 357 1.06 -2.82 21.80
CA ARG A 357 0.19 -1.99 22.66
C ARG A 357 -1.19 -1.85 22.04
N THR A 358 -2.22 -2.28 22.76
CA THR A 358 -3.65 -2.31 22.35
C THR A 358 -4.15 -1.01 21.67
N GLU A 359 -3.63 0.15 22.09
CA GLU A 359 -4.03 1.48 21.59
C GLU A 359 -3.37 1.89 20.25
N ARG A 360 -2.29 1.21 19.82
CA ARG A 360 -1.54 1.51 18.57
C ARG A 360 -2.06 0.74 17.36
N LEU A 361 -2.59 -0.46 17.59
CA LEU A 361 -2.95 -1.47 16.59
C LEU A 361 -4.02 -1.05 15.57
N PHE A 362 -4.81 0.00 15.86
CA PHE A 362 -5.98 0.31 15.04
C PHE A 362 -5.87 1.59 14.23
N THR A 363 -4.74 2.30 14.21
CA THR A 363 -4.67 3.59 13.50
C THR A 363 -5.05 3.47 12.02
N PRO A 364 -4.49 2.54 11.21
CA PRO A 364 -4.95 2.37 9.83
C PRO A 364 -6.46 2.11 9.72
N SER A 365 -7.02 1.27 10.60
CA SER A 365 -8.46 0.96 10.64
C SER A 365 -9.32 2.16 11.03
N ARG A 366 -8.84 3.00 11.96
CA ARG A 366 -9.49 4.23 12.40
C ARG A 366 -9.47 5.28 11.29
N LEU A 367 -8.34 5.45 10.61
CA LEU A 367 -8.22 6.34 9.44
C LEU A 367 -9.17 5.90 8.31
N ARG A 368 -9.25 4.60 8.00
CA ARG A 368 -10.26 4.05 7.08
C ARG A 368 -11.68 4.43 7.52
N GLY A 369 -11.96 4.30 8.82
CA GLY A 369 -13.23 4.72 9.41
C GLY A 369 -13.51 6.21 9.24
N PHE A 370 -12.51 7.08 9.43
CA PHE A 370 -12.64 8.53 9.30
C PHE A 370 -12.98 8.95 7.87
N ILE A 371 -12.34 8.38 6.85
CA ILE A 371 -12.62 8.69 5.43
C ILE A 371 -14.13 8.57 5.14
N ARG A 372 -14.77 7.50 5.61
CA ARG A 372 -16.20 7.27 5.37
C ARG A 372 -17.09 7.96 6.38
N ARG A 373 -16.85 7.75 7.67
CA ARG A 373 -17.76 8.17 8.74
C ARG A 373 -17.67 9.67 9.02
N ALA A 374 -16.47 10.24 9.04
CA ALA A 374 -16.34 11.69 9.23
C ALA A 374 -16.98 12.44 8.05
N ALA A 375 -16.87 11.91 6.83
CA ALA A 375 -17.50 12.51 5.66
C ALA A 375 -19.03 12.39 5.62
N TYR A 376 -19.59 11.22 5.96
CA TYR A 376 -21.00 10.91 5.62
C TYR A 376 -21.90 10.51 6.80
N ASP A 377 -21.35 10.08 7.93
CA ASP A 377 -22.15 9.62 9.07
C ASP A 377 -22.60 10.82 9.93
N VAL A 378 -23.91 11.10 9.92
CA VAL A 378 -24.53 12.17 10.73
C VAL A 378 -24.20 12.05 12.21
N ARG A 379 -24.03 10.83 12.73
CA ARG A 379 -23.76 10.57 14.15
C ARG A 379 -22.28 10.39 14.46
N PHE A 380 -21.39 10.70 13.51
CA PHE A 380 -19.96 10.61 13.77
C PHE A 380 -19.54 11.54 14.92
N THR A 381 -18.91 10.91 15.91
CA THR A 381 -18.27 11.51 17.07
C THR A 381 -16.91 10.84 17.24
N VAL A 382 -15.93 11.59 17.71
CA VAL A 382 -14.59 11.08 18.03
C VAL A 382 -14.14 11.75 19.31
N ASP A 383 -13.49 10.99 20.18
CA ASP A 383 -12.87 11.55 21.39
C ASP A 383 -11.67 12.44 21.00
N PRO A 384 -11.50 13.64 21.58
CA PRO A 384 -10.38 14.52 21.24
C PRO A 384 -9.01 13.86 21.46
N ALA A 385 -8.80 13.17 22.58
CA ALA A 385 -7.52 12.55 22.91
C ALA A 385 -7.23 11.33 22.02
N GLU A 386 -8.28 10.58 21.64
CA GLU A 386 -8.18 9.53 20.62
C GLU A 386 -7.73 10.12 19.27
N LEU A 387 -8.35 11.22 18.83
CA LEU A 387 -8.02 11.86 17.56
C LEU A 387 -6.59 12.41 17.54
N GLU A 388 -6.18 13.12 18.59
CA GLU A 388 -4.81 13.64 18.75
C GLU A 388 -3.77 12.53 18.62
N THR A 389 -4.03 11.37 19.24
CA THR A 389 -3.16 10.20 19.14
C THR A 389 -2.98 9.71 17.70
N HIS A 390 -4.04 9.77 16.88
CA HIS A 390 -3.97 9.40 15.46
C HIS A 390 -3.28 10.49 14.63
N MET A 391 -3.51 11.76 14.94
CA MET A 391 -2.84 12.90 14.29
C MET A 391 -1.32 12.84 14.47
N ASP A 392 -0.85 12.66 15.71
CA ASP A 392 0.57 12.50 16.04
C ASP A 392 1.23 11.35 15.27
N ARG A 393 0.50 10.25 15.09
CA ARG A 393 1.01 9.10 14.34
C ARG A 393 1.10 9.40 12.85
N VAL A 394 0.12 10.10 12.26
CA VAL A 394 0.16 10.50 10.84
C VAL A 394 1.24 11.54 10.59
N GLU A 395 1.48 12.46 11.52
CA GLU A 395 2.61 13.40 11.43
C GLU A 395 3.96 12.67 11.41
N ARG A 396 4.17 11.75 12.36
CA ARG A 396 5.39 10.90 12.37
C ARG A 396 5.51 10.06 11.11
N MET A 397 4.40 9.51 10.61
CA MET A 397 4.36 8.77 9.35
C MET A 397 4.84 9.65 8.19
N GLY A 398 4.35 10.88 8.07
CA GLY A 398 4.77 11.83 7.03
C GLY A 398 6.29 12.00 6.99
N GLY A 399 6.90 12.24 8.15
CA GLY A 399 8.36 12.37 8.26
C GLY A 399 9.13 11.09 7.88
N ILE A 400 8.64 9.91 8.26
CA ILE A 400 9.26 8.63 7.86
C ILE A 400 9.16 8.44 6.34
N VAL A 401 7.97 8.66 5.78
CA VAL A 401 7.67 8.46 4.37
C VAL A 401 8.49 9.39 3.47
N GLN A 402 8.62 10.66 3.84
CA GLN A 402 9.43 11.64 3.10
C GLN A 402 10.90 11.18 3.02
N ARG A 403 11.50 10.79 4.15
CA ARG A 403 12.88 10.27 4.19
C ARG A 403 13.07 9.05 3.30
N LEU A 404 12.12 8.11 3.31
CA LEU A 404 12.18 6.91 2.47
C LEU A 404 12.15 7.27 0.98
N CYS A 405 11.27 8.20 0.60
CA CYS A 405 11.17 8.65 -0.77
C CYS A 405 12.45 9.35 -1.23
N GLU A 406 13.02 10.23 -0.41
CA GLU A 406 14.27 10.93 -0.70
C GLU A 406 15.44 9.95 -0.89
N LEU A 407 15.59 8.96 0.00
CA LEU A 407 16.61 7.91 -0.14
C LEU A 407 16.44 7.12 -1.44
N ARG A 408 15.20 6.85 -1.84
CA ARG A 408 14.91 6.12 -3.08
C ARG A 408 15.17 6.96 -4.33
N LEU A 409 14.79 8.24 -4.30
CA LEU A 409 15.07 9.21 -5.37
C LEU A 409 16.57 9.40 -5.57
N GLU A 410 17.34 9.51 -4.48
CA GLU A 410 18.80 9.59 -4.53
C GLU A 410 19.40 8.37 -5.25
N ARG A 411 18.88 7.18 -4.95
CA ARG A 411 19.30 5.96 -5.63
C ARG A 411 19.01 5.99 -7.14
N TYR A 412 17.87 6.53 -7.56
CA TYR A 412 17.56 6.68 -8.98
C TYR A 412 18.50 7.67 -9.65
N ARG A 413 18.82 8.78 -8.99
CA ARG A 413 19.80 9.77 -9.45
C ARG A 413 21.19 9.14 -9.64
N ASP A 414 21.67 8.39 -8.65
CA ASP A 414 22.95 7.68 -8.71
C ASP A 414 23.01 6.68 -9.86
N LEU A 415 21.95 5.90 -10.06
CA LEU A 415 21.86 4.92 -11.13
C LEU A 415 21.77 5.60 -12.50
N ALA A 416 21.04 6.71 -12.61
CA ALA A 416 21.00 7.52 -13.83
C ALA A 416 22.40 8.03 -14.21
N ALA A 417 23.18 8.51 -13.24
CA ALA A 417 24.56 8.95 -13.47
C ALA A 417 25.47 7.81 -13.93
N ARG A 418 25.35 6.61 -13.33
CA ARG A 418 26.16 5.43 -13.71
C ARG A 418 25.78 4.90 -15.09
N HIS A 419 24.49 4.77 -15.37
CA HIS A 419 23.99 4.24 -16.65
C HIS A 419 24.11 5.25 -17.80
N GLY A 420 24.16 6.55 -17.52
CA GLY A 420 24.49 7.60 -18.49
C GLY A 420 25.99 7.75 -18.75
N ALA A 421 26.85 7.23 -17.87
CA ALA A 421 28.31 7.29 -17.98
C ALA A 421 28.96 6.01 -18.55
N GLU A 422 28.22 4.90 -18.68
CA GLU A 422 28.71 3.76 -19.46
C GLU A 422 28.73 4.14 -20.95
N PRO A 423 29.90 4.16 -21.63
CA PRO A 423 29.92 4.34 -23.06
C PRO A 423 29.13 3.18 -23.66
N LEU A 424 28.11 3.51 -24.46
CA LEU A 424 27.40 2.57 -25.31
C LEU A 424 28.45 1.78 -26.11
N SER A 425 28.82 0.61 -25.62
CA SER A 425 29.66 -0.33 -26.36
C SER A 425 28.83 -0.77 -27.56
N ARG A 426 29.21 -0.23 -28.72
CA ARG A 426 28.64 -0.54 -30.03
C ARG A 426 28.80 -2.01 -30.38
#